data_AF-A0A318XHC3-F1
#
_entry.id   AF-A0A318XHC3-F1
#
_cell.length_a   1.000
_cell.length_b   1.000
_cell.length_c   1.000
_cell.angle_alpha   90.00
_cell.angle_beta   90.00
_cell.angle_gamma   90.00
#
_symmetry.space_group_name_H-M   'P 1'
#
loop_
_entity.id
_entity.type
_entity.pdbx_description
1 polymer ?
#
loop_
_entity_poly.entity_id
_entity_poly.type
_entity_poly.pdbx_seq_one_letter_code
_entity_poly.pdbx_strand_id
1 'polypeptide(L)' 'YNRASTVLSGQVSHTKWYELFPDPTIADAIMDRIIHNSYILTLDSKKSMREVMAEKTIKNIEKNEALE' A
#
# COMPACT_ATOMS: atom_id res chain seq x y z
N TYR A 1 19.40 -14.79 2.28
CA TYR A 1 18.13 -14.03 2.20
C TYR A 1 16.99 -15.05 2.20
N ASN A 2 15.72 -14.65 2.32
CA ASN A 2 14.58 -15.57 2.39
C ASN A 2 14.51 -16.47 3.66
N ARG A 3 14.77 -15.87 4.84
CA ARG A 3 14.62 -16.58 6.14
C ARG A 3 13.20 -16.51 6.70
N ALA A 4 12.41 -15.55 6.26
CA ALA A 4 11.04 -15.34 6.66
C ALA A 4 10.29 -14.57 5.57
N SER A 5 8.99 -14.80 5.46
CA SER A 5 8.10 -14.02 4.60
C SER A 5 7.98 -12.59 5.12
N THR A 6 8.11 -11.62 4.21
CA THR A 6 8.04 -10.19 4.56
C THR A 6 7.00 -9.51 3.68
N VAL A 7 6.13 -8.71 4.28
CA VAL A 7 5.15 -7.88 3.56
C VAL A 7 5.62 -6.43 3.65
N LEU A 8 5.73 -5.78 2.50
CA LEU A 8 6.05 -4.36 2.39
C LEU A 8 4.85 -3.63 1.77
N SER A 9 4.53 -2.46 2.32
CA SER A 9 3.51 -1.56 1.78
C SER A 9 4.11 -0.17 1.60
N GLY A 10 3.91 0.42 0.43
CA GLY A 10 4.39 1.76 0.10
C GLY A 10 3.42 2.50 -0.79
N GLN A 11 3.51 3.83 -0.76
CA GLN A 11 2.74 4.71 -1.66
C GLN A 11 3.40 4.83 -3.05
N VAL A 12 4.72 4.56 -3.11
CA VAL A 12 5.49 4.64 -4.34
C VAL A 12 5.54 3.26 -4.99
N SER A 13 5.20 3.20 -6.27
CA SER A 13 5.36 1.98 -7.08
C SER A 13 6.80 1.49 -7.05
N HIS A 14 6.99 0.16 -6.96
CA HIS A 14 8.29 -0.49 -6.99
C HIS A 14 9.14 -0.09 -8.21
N THR A 15 8.50 0.24 -9.34
CA THR A 15 9.17 0.69 -10.56
C THR A 15 9.96 1.99 -10.38
N LYS A 16 9.60 2.83 -9.41
CA LYS A 16 10.28 4.10 -9.12
C LYS A 16 11.29 3.99 -7.97
N TRP A 17 11.42 2.83 -7.35
CA TRP A 17 12.26 2.70 -6.15
C TRP A 17 13.74 2.88 -6.46
N TYR A 18 14.20 2.50 -7.66
CA TYR A 18 15.58 2.66 -8.06
C TYR A 18 16.06 4.12 -7.92
N GLU A 19 15.23 5.05 -8.38
CA GLU A 19 15.52 6.49 -8.36
C GLU A 19 15.51 7.11 -6.97
N LEU A 20 14.93 6.43 -5.97
CA LEU A 20 14.89 6.91 -4.59
C LEU A 20 16.22 6.73 -3.86
N PHE A 21 17.09 5.86 -4.36
CA PHE A 21 18.39 5.59 -3.73
C PHE A 21 19.45 6.53 -4.30
N PRO A 22 20.29 7.13 -3.43
CA PRO A 22 21.37 8.01 -3.88
C PRO A 22 22.54 7.26 -4.53
N ASP A 23 22.73 5.98 -4.20
CA ASP A 23 23.78 5.12 -4.76
C ASP A 23 23.13 3.97 -5.57
N PRO A 24 23.41 3.87 -6.88
CA PRO A 24 22.87 2.81 -7.73
C PRO A 24 23.27 1.40 -7.27
N THR A 25 24.46 1.22 -6.71
CA THR A 25 24.96 -0.09 -6.25
C THR A 25 24.14 -0.60 -5.07
N ILE A 26 23.78 0.31 -4.15
CA ILE A 26 22.93 -0.01 -3.00
C ILE A 26 21.50 -0.28 -3.47
N ALA A 27 21.03 0.52 -4.43
CA ALA A 27 19.72 0.33 -5.06
C ALA A 27 19.58 -1.10 -5.60
N ASP A 28 20.52 -1.52 -6.45
CA ASP A 28 20.57 -2.86 -7.03
C ASP A 28 20.57 -3.95 -5.96
N ALA A 29 21.46 -3.84 -4.98
CA ALA A 29 21.57 -4.84 -3.90
C ALA A 29 20.29 -4.97 -3.06
N ILE A 30 19.52 -3.88 -2.88
CA ILE A 30 18.25 -3.89 -2.17
C ILE A 30 17.13 -4.46 -3.05
N MET A 31 17.04 -4.04 -4.31
CA MET A 31 16.01 -4.52 -5.24
C MET A 31 16.16 -6.02 -5.52
N ASP A 32 17.38 -6.53 -5.65
CA ASP A 32 17.63 -7.97 -5.77
C ASP A 32 17.15 -8.78 -4.56
N ARG A 33 17.21 -8.20 -3.36
CA ARG A 33 16.79 -8.89 -2.13
C ARG A 33 15.28 -8.82 -1.89
N ILE A 34 14.64 -7.72 -2.28
CA ILE A 34 13.24 -7.47 -1.99
C ILE A 34 12.36 -7.87 -3.17
N ILE A 35 12.64 -7.38 -4.38
CA ILE A 35 11.74 -7.48 -5.52
C ILE A 35 11.84 -8.84 -6.20
N HIS A 36 13.05 -9.39 -6.31
CA HIS A 36 13.34 -10.59 -7.13
C HIS A 36 12.42 -11.79 -6.83
N ASN A 37 12.05 -12.00 -5.56
CA ASN A 37 11.15 -13.09 -5.14
C ASN A 37 9.80 -12.60 -4.60
N SER A 38 9.45 -11.33 -4.82
CA SER A 38 8.21 -10.76 -4.28
C SER A 38 7.01 -10.99 -5.19
N TYR A 39 5.84 -11.12 -4.57
CA TYR A 39 4.57 -10.93 -5.25
C TYR A 39 4.17 -9.46 -5.16
N ILE A 40 4.03 -8.83 -6.32
CA ILE A 40 3.70 -7.41 -6.39
C ILE A 40 2.18 -7.25 -6.48
N LEU A 41 1.60 -6.64 -5.45
CA LEU A 41 0.17 -6.36 -5.38
C LEU A 41 -0.05 -4.85 -5.56
N THR A 42 -0.42 -4.43 -6.77
CA THR A 42 -0.72 -3.03 -7.05
C THR A 42 -2.12 -2.69 -6.53
N LEU A 43 -2.20 -1.72 -5.62
CA LEU A 43 -3.46 -1.22 -5.11
C LEU A 43 -3.89 -0.01 -5.96
N ASP A 44 -4.92 -0.19 -6.78
CA ASP A 44 -5.59 0.90 -7.48
C ASP A 44 -6.97 1.11 -6.84
N SER A 45 -7.03 1.98 -5.84
CA SER A 45 -8.28 2.39 -5.22
C SER A 45 -8.49 3.88 -5.42
N LYS A 46 -9.61 4.23 -6.04
CA LYS A 46 -10.03 5.63 -6.24
C LYS A 46 -10.41 6.33 -4.94
N LYS A 47 -10.87 5.56 -3.94
CA LYS A 47 -11.29 6.07 -2.63
C LYS A 47 -10.41 5.52 -1.52
N SER A 48 -10.12 6.36 -0.53
CA SER A 48 -9.45 5.89 0.68
C SER A 48 -10.40 5.07 1.53
N MET A 49 -9.90 4.03 2.19
CA MET A 49 -10.71 3.31 3.19
C MET A 49 -11.17 4.23 4.32
N ARG A 50 -10.45 5.33 4.61
CA ARG A 50 -10.90 6.34 5.60
C ARG A 50 -12.17 7.05 5.15
N GLU A 51 -12.24 7.42 3.87
CA GLU A 51 -13.41 8.06 3.26
C GLU A 51 -14.60 7.09 3.24
N VAL A 52 -14.37 5.85 2.82
CA VAL A 52 -15.41 4.80 2.80
C VAL A 52 -16.00 4.56 4.18
N MET A 53 -15.16 4.53 5.22
CA MET A 53 -15.64 4.37 6.60
C MET A 53 -16.43 5.59 7.08
N ALA A 54 -15.98 6.81 6.75
CA ALA A 54 -16.71 8.03 7.09
C ALA A 54 -18.11 8.07 6.44
N GLU A 55 -18.20 7.78 5.14
CA GLU A 55 -19.47 7.67 4.41
C GLU A 55 -20.41 6.63 5.05
N LYS A 56 -19.86 5.48 5.48
CA LYS A 56 -20.63 4.42 6.13
C LYS A 56 -21.16 4.85 7.50
N THR A 57 -20.34 5.56 8.29
CA THR A 57 -20.77 6.08 9.58
C THR A 57 -21.87 7.12 9.43
N ILE A 58 -21.74 8.06 8.50
CA ILE A 58 -22.77 9.08 8.23
C ILE A 58 -24.09 8.42 7.83
N LYS A 59 -24.06 7.48 6.89
CA LYS A 59 -25.26 6.72 6.47
C LYS A 59 -25.92 5.97 7.63
N ASN A 60 -25.14 5.43 8.56
CA ASN A 60 -25.68 4.74 9.73
C ASN A 60 -26.37 5.70 10.70
N ILE A 61 -25.84 6.92 10.86
CA ILE A 61 -26.46 7.95 11.71
C ILE A 61 -27.79 8.40 11.09
N GLU A 62 -27.80 8.78 9.81
CA GLU A 62 -29.01 9.19 9.09
C GLU A 62 -30.10 8.10 9.12
N LYS A 63 -29.70 6.83 9.00
CA LYS A 63 -30.63 5.71 9.08
C LYS A 63 -31.25 5.54 10.47
N ASN A 64 -30.50 5.78 11.53
CA ASN A 64 -31.00 5.66 12.89
C ASN A 64 -31.96 6.81 13.24
N GLU A 65 -31.65 8.04 12.83
CA GLU A 65 -32.55 9.19 13.02
C GLU A 65 -33.87 9.04 12.25
N ALA A 66 -33.87 8.38 11.09
CA ALA A 66 -35.09 8.11 10.32
C ALA A 66 -35.97 6.98 10.89
N LEU A 67 -35.48 6.23 11.89
CA LEU A 67 -36.20 5.15 12.57
C LEU A 67 -36.78 5.57 13.92
N GLU A 68 -36.41 6.76 14.41
CA GLU A 68 -37.04 7.45 15.55
C GLU A 68 -38.24 8.31 15.08
#